data_AF-G7HUQ3-F1
#
_entry.id   AF-G7HUQ3-F1
#
_cell.length_a   1.000
_cell.length_b   1.000
_cell.length_c   1.000
_cell.angle_alpha   90.00
_cell.angle_beta   90.00
_cell.angle_gamma   90.00
#
_symmetry.space_group_name_H-M   'P 1'
#
loop_
_entity.id
_entity.type
_entity.pdbx_description
1 polymer ?
#
loop_
_entity_poly.entity_id
_entity_poly.type
_entity_poly.pdbx_seq_one_letter_code
_entity_poly.pdbx_strand_id
1 'polypeptide(L)'
;MEEIPSDYRAALGSAKYFLANDQGTSYQYIYDIMIMDAGIVHSPEATKYALDSLDIDWNQRAVNKVRSYTSEGGRSYSVTLYQLTERVDFTEEQALFALENVDIDWNAEALEQAQERIDGNNGVSKTALFSWLTSESSTAKLIGAGGFSDDEAFYAVNNVDVDWNEEAVEEVNVKLETFSPISRERLYFMLSPSFTSQGFTRPQLNYAFAQFPENTWKEQAVREARVYTLNNDPSRAELINFLVNGEKYTREEAEYAADTLGL
;
A
#
# COMPACT_ATOMS: atom_id res chain seq x y z
N MET A 1 -26.45 54.46 -5.95
CA MET A 1 -25.78 53.21 -5.58
C MET A 1 -26.56 52.11 -6.24
N GLU A 2 -25.93 51.40 -7.17
CA GLU A 2 -26.55 50.25 -7.82
C GLU A 2 -26.65 49.12 -6.78
N GLU A 3 -27.85 48.56 -6.61
CA GLU A 3 -28.11 47.55 -5.59
C GLU A 3 -27.49 46.22 -6.03
N ILE A 4 -26.68 45.59 -5.17
CA ILE A 4 -26.09 44.28 -5.47
C ILE A 4 -27.22 43.27 -5.74
N PRO A 5 -27.23 42.55 -6.88
CA PRO A 5 -28.26 41.58 -7.22
C PRO A 5 -28.48 40.54 -6.10
N SER A 6 -29.70 40.02 -5.96
CA SER A 6 -30.04 39.09 -4.87
C SER A 6 -29.18 37.82 -4.88
N ASP A 7 -28.83 37.31 -6.06
CA ASP A 7 -27.98 36.12 -6.20
C ASP A 7 -26.56 36.36 -5.69
N TYR A 8 -26.00 37.55 -5.95
CA TYR A 8 -24.65 37.94 -5.50
C TYR A 8 -24.58 38.02 -3.97
N ARG A 9 -25.63 38.53 -3.32
CA ARG A 9 -25.74 38.55 -1.86
C ARG A 9 -25.85 37.13 -1.28
N ALA A 10 -26.62 36.26 -1.92
CA ALA A 10 -26.78 34.88 -1.50
C ALA A 10 -25.47 34.09 -1.67
N ALA A 11 -24.79 34.24 -2.81
CA ALA A 11 -23.50 33.62 -3.09
C ALA A 11 -22.44 34.01 -2.06
N LEU A 12 -22.40 35.29 -1.65
CA LEU A 12 -21.51 35.75 -0.59
C LEU A 12 -21.81 35.07 0.76
N GLY A 13 -23.08 34.83 1.07
CA GLY A 13 -23.48 34.09 2.27
C GLY A 13 -23.00 32.63 2.24
N SER A 14 -23.21 31.94 1.12
CA SER A 14 -22.77 30.56 0.91
C SER A 14 -21.25 30.42 0.95
N ALA A 15 -20.51 31.31 0.28
CA ALA A 15 -19.06 31.33 0.31
C ALA A 15 -18.54 31.46 1.75
N LYS A 16 -19.07 32.42 2.53
CA LYS A 16 -18.70 32.59 3.95
C LYS A 16 -18.98 31.35 4.79
N TYR A 17 -20.09 30.66 4.52
CA TYR A 17 -20.44 29.42 5.22
C TYR A 17 -19.42 28.31 4.95
N PHE A 18 -19.10 28.03 3.68
CA PHE A 18 -18.10 27.01 3.33
C PHE A 18 -16.72 27.35 3.90
N LEU A 19 -16.29 28.60 3.75
CA LEU A 19 -15.00 29.08 4.25
C LEU A 19 -14.90 29.01 5.77
N ALA A 20 -16.01 29.12 6.52
CA ALA A 20 -16.01 29.00 7.98
C ALA A 20 -15.93 27.54 8.45
N ASN A 21 -16.58 26.63 7.72
CA ASN A 21 -16.71 25.23 8.14
C ASN A 21 -15.53 24.34 7.73
N ASP A 22 -14.82 24.69 6.66
CA ASP A 22 -13.62 23.98 6.22
C ASP A 22 -12.51 24.97 5.86
N GLN A 23 -11.38 24.88 6.58
CA GLN A 23 -10.22 25.75 6.41
C GLN A 23 -9.21 25.21 5.37
N GLY A 24 -9.43 24.01 4.83
CA GLY A 24 -8.54 23.31 3.89
C GLY A 24 -9.09 23.20 2.46
N THR A 25 -9.99 24.11 2.07
CA THR A 25 -10.64 24.14 0.76
C THR A 25 -9.95 25.11 -0.21
N SER A 26 -9.89 24.74 -1.49
CA SER A 26 -9.38 25.61 -2.55
C SER A 26 -10.46 26.57 -3.09
N TYR A 27 -10.02 27.58 -3.84
CA TYR A 27 -10.92 28.46 -4.58
C TYR A 27 -11.79 27.66 -5.55
N GLN A 28 -11.16 26.77 -6.33
CA GLN A 28 -11.82 26.03 -7.39
C GLN A 28 -12.85 25.06 -6.81
N TYR A 29 -12.51 24.36 -5.74
CA TYR A 29 -13.44 23.48 -5.04
C TYR A 29 -14.70 24.20 -4.56
N ILE A 30 -14.56 25.35 -3.88
CA ILE A 30 -15.72 26.12 -3.41
C ILE A 30 -16.52 26.69 -4.59
N TYR A 31 -15.84 27.14 -5.64
CA TYR A 31 -16.49 27.61 -6.85
C TYR A 31 -17.37 26.51 -7.46
N ASP A 32 -16.83 25.30 -7.63
CA ASP A 32 -17.53 24.18 -8.26
C ASP A 32 -18.72 23.69 -7.46
N ILE A 33 -18.60 23.56 -6.13
CA ILE A 33 -19.74 23.14 -5.29
C ILE A 33 -20.86 24.19 -5.28
N MET A 34 -20.54 25.48 -5.45
CA MET A 34 -21.52 26.57 -5.44
C MET A 34 -22.26 26.74 -6.78
N ILE A 35 -21.76 26.14 -7.86
CA ILE A 35 -22.43 26.11 -9.17
C ILE A 35 -23.06 24.73 -9.47
N MET A 36 -22.80 23.72 -8.64
CA MET A 36 -23.26 22.35 -8.85
C MET A 36 -24.77 22.22 -8.58
N ASP A 37 -25.49 21.63 -9.54
CA ASP A 37 -26.96 21.50 -9.57
C ASP A 37 -27.55 20.47 -8.57
N ALA A 38 -26.81 20.14 -7.50
CA ALA A 38 -27.15 19.09 -6.55
C ALA A 38 -27.30 19.56 -5.09
N GLY A 39 -27.21 20.86 -4.81
CA GLY A 39 -27.35 21.34 -3.42
C GLY A 39 -27.65 22.82 -3.24
N ILE A 40 -26.90 23.72 -3.89
CA ILE A 40 -27.10 25.19 -3.87
C ILE A 40 -26.52 25.75 -5.18
N VAL A 41 -27.33 26.41 -6.00
CA VAL A 41 -26.86 26.97 -7.29
C VAL A 41 -26.88 28.49 -7.24
N HIS A 42 -25.69 29.06 -7.32
CA HIS A 42 -25.44 30.46 -7.68
C HIS A 42 -24.98 30.53 -9.13
N SER A 43 -25.19 31.68 -9.79
CA SER A 43 -24.60 31.89 -11.12
C SER A 43 -23.06 31.88 -11.04
N PRO A 44 -22.34 31.41 -12.09
CA PRO A 44 -20.89 31.51 -12.18
C PRO A 44 -20.35 32.90 -11.82
N GLU A 45 -21.03 33.95 -12.28
CA GLU A 45 -20.66 35.34 -12.02
C GLU A 45 -20.87 35.74 -10.56
N ALA A 46 -21.98 35.34 -9.94
CA ALA A 46 -22.25 35.59 -8.53
C ALA A 46 -21.28 34.85 -7.61
N THR A 47 -20.95 33.60 -7.92
CA THR A 47 -19.96 32.79 -7.20
C THR A 47 -18.58 33.40 -7.30
N LYS A 48 -18.13 33.75 -8.51
CA LYS A 48 -16.86 34.43 -8.72
C LYS A 48 -16.79 35.74 -7.95
N TYR A 49 -17.83 36.58 -8.06
CA TYR A 49 -17.91 37.83 -7.31
C TYR A 49 -17.81 37.60 -5.80
N ALA A 50 -18.52 36.59 -5.27
CA ALA A 50 -18.51 36.27 -3.85
C ALA A 50 -17.11 35.89 -3.35
N LEU A 51 -16.40 35.01 -4.07
CA LEU A 51 -15.06 34.57 -3.68
C LEU A 51 -14.02 35.67 -3.85
N ASP A 52 -14.07 36.44 -4.94
CA ASP A 52 -13.14 37.56 -5.20
C ASP A 52 -13.34 38.74 -4.24
N SER A 53 -14.55 38.90 -3.69
CA SER A 53 -14.87 39.99 -2.75
C SER A 53 -14.42 39.71 -1.31
N LEU A 54 -14.00 38.49 -1.01
CA LEU A 54 -13.52 38.08 0.30
C LEU A 54 -11.99 38.13 0.34
N ASP A 55 -11.45 38.72 1.39
CA ASP A 55 -9.99 38.75 1.64
C ASP A 55 -9.54 37.39 2.18
N ILE A 56 -9.33 36.42 1.28
CA ILE A 56 -8.97 35.04 1.61
C ILE A 56 -7.52 34.78 1.23
N ASP A 57 -6.74 34.34 2.20
CA ASP A 57 -5.42 33.78 1.97
C ASP A 57 -5.54 32.31 1.52
N TRP A 58 -5.57 32.11 0.20
CA TRP A 58 -5.66 30.76 -0.39
C TRP A 58 -4.40 29.92 -0.16
N ASN A 59 -3.23 30.55 -0.02
CA ASN A 59 -2.00 29.86 0.33
C ASN A 59 -2.08 29.29 1.76
N GLN A 60 -2.60 30.08 2.70
CA GLN A 60 -2.80 29.62 4.07
C GLN A 60 -3.83 28.48 4.16
N ARG A 61 -4.84 28.46 3.27
CA ARG A 61 -5.78 27.33 3.18
C ARG A 61 -5.12 26.05 2.69
N ALA A 62 -4.21 26.13 1.73
CA ALA A 62 -3.41 24.99 1.29
C ALA A 62 -2.52 24.45 2.45
N VAL A 63 -1.88 25.35 3.21
CA VAL A 63 -1.11 24.98 4.43
C VAL A 63 -2.00 24.26 5.45
N ASN A 64 -3.23 24.76 5.68
CA ASN A 64 -4.18 24.12 6.60
C ASN A 64 -4.59 22.73 6.08
N LYS A 65 -4.74 22.55 4.76
CA LYS A 65 -5.06 21.25 4.17
C LYS A 65 -3.94 20.25 4.39
N VAL A 66 -2.69 20.64 4.15
CA VAL A 66 -1.52 19.78 4.43
C VAL A 66 -1.49 19.36 5.90
N ARG A 67 -1.68 20.30 6.84
CA ARG A 67 -1.73 20.00 8.28
C ARG A 67 -2.86 19.04 8.67
N SER A 68 -3.97 19.05 7.93
CA SER A 68 -5.04 18.07 8.17
C SER A 68 -4.62 16.66 7.73
N TYR A 69 -3.82 16.53 6.67
CA TYR A 69 -3.31 15.23 6.23
C TYR A 69 -2.27 14.65 7.17
N THR A 70 -1.38 15.46 7.74
CA THR A 70 -0.37 14.99 8.71
C THR A 70 -1.00 14.51 10.01
N SER A 71 -2.21 14.97 10.35
CA SER A 71 -2.94 14.43 11.52
C SER A 71 -3.48 13.02 11.30
N GLU A 72 -3.52 12.57 10.05
CA GLU A 72 -3.93 11.22 9.66
C GLU A 72 -2.72 10.29 9.41
N GLY A 73 -1.49 10.83 9.43
CA GLY A 73 -0.23 10.10 9.37
C GLY A 73 0.16 9.51 8.01
N GLY A 74 1.43 9.08 7.93
CA GLY A 74 1.98 8.20 6.90
C GLY A 74 1.86 8.66 5.45
N ARG A 75 2.16 9.91 5.07
CA ARG A 75 2.12 10.34 3.65
C ARG A 75 3.42 10.95 3.16
N SER A 76 3.75 10.69 1.90
CA SER A 76 4.92 11.30 1.26
C SER A 76 4.64 12.69 0.70
N TYR A 77 5.71 13.45 0.45
CA TYR A 77 5.63 14.75 -0.22
C TYR A 77 4.89 14.66 -1.56
N SER A 78 5.25 13.68 -2.40
CA SER A 78 4.70 13.53 -3.75
C SER A 78 3.21 13.15 -3.73
N VAL A 79 2.81 12.29 -2.80
CA VAL A 79 1.41 11.92 -2.58
C VAL A 79 0.61 13.11 -2.07
N THR A 80 1.17 13.86 -1.12
CA THR A 80 0.52 15.05 -0.57
C THR A 80 0.30 16.09 -1.68
N LEU A 81 1.33 16.38 -2.48
CA LEU A 81 1.22 17.26 -3.65
C LEU A 81 0.11 16.81 -4.60
N TYR A 82 0.09 15.53 -4.97
CA TYR A 82 -0.95 14.95 -5.83
C TYR A 82 -2.36 15.14 -5.25
N GLN A 83 -2.54 14.94 -3.95
CA GLN A 83 -3.85 15.13 -3.31
C GLN A 83 -4.29 16.59 -3.34
N LEU A 84 -3.39 17.55 -3.07
CA LEU A 84 -3.76 18.97 -3.14
C LEU A 84 -4.19 19.38 -4.55
N THR A 85 -3.45 18.97 -5.58
CA THR A 85 -3.69 19.43 -6.95
C THR A 85 -4.84 18.68 -7.62
N GLU A 86 -4.95 17.36 -7.41
CA GLU A 86 -5.90 16.51 -8.17
C GLU A 86 -7.18 16.18 -7.40
N ARG A 87 -7.24 16.42 -6.09
CA ARG A 87 -8.41 16.06 -5.25
C ARG A 87 -9.06 17.24 -4.56
N VAL A 88 -8.27 18.27 -4.27
CA VAL A 88 -8.75 19.47 -3.58
C VAL A 88 -8.67 20.69 -4.49
N ASP A 89 -8.14 20.54 -5.71
CA ASP A 89 -8.10 21.57 -6.75
C ASP A 89 -7.35 22.86 -6.32
N PHE A 90 -6.31 22.73 -5.49
CA PHE A 90 -5.35 23.81 -5.30
C PHE A 90 -4.49 23.96 -6.55
N THR A 91 -4.05 25.19 -6.83
CA THR A 91 -3.04 25.38 -7.88
C THR A 91 -1.72 24.73 -7.47
N GLU A 92 -0.90 24.35 -8.44
CA GLU A 92 0.43 23.79 -8.18
C GLU A 92 1.27 24.74 -7.31
N GLU A 93 1.22 26.05 -7.58
CA GLU A 93 1.90 27.08 -6.78
C GLU A 93 1.42 27.09 -5.32
N GLN A 94 0.12 27.00 -5.06
CA GLN A 94 -0.45 26.93 -3.72
C GLN A 94 -0.04 25.65 -2.99
N ALA A 95 -0.02 24.53 -3.70
CA ALA A 95 0.35 23.25 -3.12
C ALA A 95 1.84 23.19 -2.76
N LEU A 96 2.72 23.68 -3.65
CA LEU A 96 4.15 23.79 -3.37
C LEU A 96 4.42 24.77 -2.23
N PHE A 97 3.77 25.94 -2.24
CA PHE A 97 3.86 26.89 -1.13
C PHE A 97 3.45 26.22 0.19
N ALA A 98 2.37 25.45 0.21
CA ALA A 98 1.91 24.78 1.40
C ALA A 98 2.95 23.78 1.94
N LEU A 99 3.52 22.94 1.07
CA LEU A 99 4.53 21.95 1.42
C LEU A 99 5.85 22.58 1.90
N GLU A 100 6.20 23.76 1.40
CA GLU A 100 7.37 24.52 1.85
C GLU A 100 7.16 25.24 3.19
N ASN A 101 5.92 25.50 3.59
CA ASN A 101 5.56 26.28 4.77
C ASN A 101 4.98 25.44 5.92
N VAL A 102 5.06 24.11 5.80
CA VAL A 102 4.77 23.17 6.89
C VAL A 102 6.08 22.55 7.38
N ASP A 103 6.15 22.35 8.69
CA ASP A 103 7.26 21.64 9.33
C ASP A 103 6.87 20.16 9.44
N ILE A 104 7.15 19.39 8.38
CA ILE A 104 6.88 17.95 8.32
C ILE A 104 8.20 17.21 8.32
N ASP A 105 8.32 16.25 9.21
CA ASP A 105 9.40 15.27 9.18
C ASP A 105 9.02 14.11 8.26
N TRP A 106 9.37 14.22 6.98
CA TRP A 106 9.06 13.18 5.98
C TRP A 106 9.72 11.83 6.28
N ASN A 107 10.81 11.81 7.06
CA ASN A 107 11.39 10.56 7.52
C ASN A 107 10.50 9.87 8.57
N ALA A 108 9.88 10.66 9.45
CA ALA A 108 8.91 10.14 10.40
C ALA A 108 7.64 9.62 9.71
N GLU A 109 7.14 10.35 8.70
CA GLU A 109 5.99 9.90 7.88
C GLU A 109 6.29 8.59 7.14
N ALA A 110 7.50 8.46 6.56
CA ALA A 110 7.93 7.22 5.91
C ALA A 110 8.02 6.05 6.90
N LEU A 111 8.54 6.31 8.11
CA LEU A 111 8.66 5.32 9.17
C LEU A 111 7.29 4.86 9.69
N GLU A 112 6.35 5.79 9.87
CA GLU A 112 4.97 5.47 10.25
C GLU A 112 4.31 4.58 9.20
N GLN A 113 4.37 4.96 7.91
CA GLN A 113 3.79 4.16 6.83
C GLN A 113 4.47 2.78 6.70
N ALA A 114 5.78 2.71 6.97
CA ALA A 114 6.50 1.45 7.03
C ALA A 114 5.98 0.55 8.15
N GLN A 115 5.75 1.10 9.34
CA GLN A 115 5.20 0.36 10.48
C GLN A 115 3.79 -0.15 10.19
N GLU A 116 2.90 0.69 9.64
CA GLU A 116 1.55 0.25 9.23
C GLU A 116 1.59 -0.92 8.25
N ARG A 117 2.56 -0.92 7.32
CA ARG A 117 2.74 -2.00 6.35
C ARG A 117 3.24 -3.30 7.00
N ILE A 118 4.11 -3.21 8.00
CA ILE A 118 4.55 -4.38 8.79
C ILE A 118 3.37 -4.94 9.59
N ASP A 119 2.63 -4.08 10.29
CA ASP A 119 1.52 -4.46 11.18
C ASP A 119 0.35 -5.14 10.44
N GLY A 120 0.26 -4.99 9.11
CA GLY A 120 -0.73 -5.64 8.25
C GLY A 120 -0.61 -7.17 8.13
N ASN A 121 0.36 -7.80 8.80
CA ASN A 121 0.49 -9.25 9.03
C ASN A 121 0.35 -10.12 7.76
N ASN A 122 1.27 -9.95 6.81
CA ASN A 122 1.32 -10.72 5.56
C ASN A 122 2.74 -11.09 5.11
N GLY A 123 3.75 -10.94 5.98
CA GLY A 123 5.15 -11.20 5.67
C GLY A 123 5.71 -10.30 4.56
N VAL A 124 6.64 -9.41 4.90
CA VAL A 124 7.27 -8.53 3.90
C VAL A 124 8.78 -8.52 4.06
N SER A 125 9.48 -8.68 2.94
CA SER A 125 10.94 -8.56 2.96
C SER A 125 11.36 -7.09 3.03
N LYS A 126 12.57 -6.85 3.52
CA LYS A 126 13.17 -5.51 3.56
C LYS A 126 13.15 -4.81 2.20
N THR A 127 13.45 -5.55 1.13
CA THR A 127 13.45 -5.02 -0.25
C THR A 127 12.04 -4.77 -0.77
N ALA A 128 11.07 -5.62 -0.40
CA ALA A 128 9.68 -5.44 -0.75
C ALA A 128 9.10 -4.19 -0.08
N LEU A 129 9.40 -3.95 1.21
CA LEU A 129 8.97 -2.75 1.93
C LEU A 129 9.56 -1.49 1.30
N PHE A 130 10.86 -1.49 0.99
CA PHE A 130 11.50 -0.38 0.28
C PHE A 130 10.83 -0.09 -1.08
N SER A 131 10.58 -1.14 -1.87
CA SER A 131 9.92 -1.01 -3.18
C SER A 131 8.49 -0.47 -3.07
N TRP A 132 7.80 -0.80 -1.98
CA TRP A 132 6.44 -0.33 -1.71
C TRP A 132 6.42 1.15 -1.31
N LEU A 133 7.31 1.58 -0.41
CA LEU A 133 7.44 2.98 0.03
C LEU A 133 7.85 3.93 -1.12
N THR A 134 8.68 3.46 -2.05
CA THR A 134 9.11 4.24 -3.22
C THR A 134 8.14 4.15 -4.40
N SER A 135 7.05 3.37 -4.28
CA SER A 135 6.13 3.16 -5.39
C SER A 135 5.40 4.45 -5.76
N GLU A 136 5.59 4.91 -7.00
CA GLU A 136 4.86 6.05 -7.56
C GLU A 136 3.64 5.63 -8.41
N SER A 137 3.17 4.40 -8.26
CA SER A 137 2.03 3.92 -9.05
C SER A 137 0.78 4.79 -8.80
N SER A 138 -0.07 4.96 -9.82
CA SER A 138 -1.32 5.73 -9.66
C SER A 138 -2.19 5.17 -8.54
N THR A 139 -2.15 3.85 -8.30
CA THR A 139 -2.84 3.21 -7.18
C THR A 139 -2.25 3.62 -5.84
N ALA A 140 -0.92 3.65 -5.70
CA ALA A 140 -0.24 4.10 -4.48
C ALA A 140 -0.62 5.56 -4.17
N LYS A 141 -0.50 6.46 -5.17
CA LYS A 141 -0.90 7.87 -5.04
C LYS A 141 -2.38 8.05 -4.67
N LEU A 142 -3.26 7.22 -5.23
CA LEU A 142 -4.69 7.24 -4.94
C LEU A 142 -5.01 6.89 -3.48
N ILE A 143 -4.38 5.83 -2.95
CA ILE A 143 -4.65 5.35 -1.59
C ILE A 143 -3.82 6.04 -0.51
N GLY A 144 -2.98 7.00 -0.91
CA GLY A 144 -2.11 7.72 0.03
C GLY A 144 -0.82 6.98 0.40
N ALA A 145 -0.46 5.92 -0.35
CA ALA A 145 0.70 5.07 -0.06
C ALA A 145 1.88 5.39 -0.99
N GLY A 146 3.09 5.06 -0.55
CA GLY A 146 4.30 5.16 -1.35
C GLY A 146 4.71 6.59 -1.71
N GLY A 147 5.46 6.75 -2.80
CA GLY A 147 5.93 8.04 -3.30
C GLY A 147 6.98 8.74 -2.43
N PHE A 148 7.54 8.06 -1.44
CA PHE A 148 8.70 8.55 -0.69
C PHE A 148 9.95 8.56 -1.56
N SER A 149 10.86 9.47 -1.27
CA SER A 149 12.21 9.43 -1.84
C SER A 149 12.96 8.18 -1.38
N ASP A 150 14.00 7.82 -2.13
CA ASP A 150 14.87 6.71 -1.75
C ASP A 150 15.46 6.90 -0.34
N ASP A 151 15.89 8.13 0.02
CA ASP A 151 16.49 8.42 1.32
C ASP A 151 15.49 8.25 2.47
N GLU A 152 14.25 8.72 2.31
CA GLU A 152 13.17 8.54 3.30
C GLU A 152 12.78 7.07 3.45
N ALA A 153 12.66 6.35 2.33
CA ALA A 153 12.37 4.91 2.34
C ALA A 153 13.53 4.12 2.98
N PHE A 154 14.79 4.48 2.70
CA PHE A 154 15.96 3.89 3.34
C PHE A 154 15.97 4.17 4.84
N TYR A 155 15.63 5.38 5.26
CA TYR A 155 15.49 5.71 6.68
C TYR A 155 14.43 4.82 7.33
N ALA A 156 13.21 4.78 6.78
CA ALA A 156 12.10 4.02 7.34
C ALA A 156 12.42 2.53 7.48
N VAL A 157 12.91 1.91 6.40
CA VAL A 157 13.22 0.47 6.35
C VAL A 157 14.37 0.08 7.29
N ASN A 158 15.21 1.02 7.71
CA ASN A 158 16.27 0.77 8.69
C ASN A 158 15.89 1.07 10.14
N ASN A 159 14.79 1.79 10.37
CA ASN A 159 14.35 2.22 11.70
C ASN A 159 13.00 1.65 12.14
N VAL A 160 12.28 0.96 11.25
CA VAL A 160 11.03 0.26 11.58
C VAL A 160 11.27 -0.83 12.63
N ASP A 161 10.36 -0.94 13.60
CA ASP A 161 10.45 -1.94 14.67
C ASP A 161 9.92 -3.28 14.16
N VAL A 162 10.83 -4.13 13.70
CA VAL A 162 10.50 -5.39 13.04
C VAL A 162 11.55 -6.46 13.28
N ASP A 163 11.10 -7.70 13.46
CA ASP A 163 11.95 -8.88 13.32
C ASP A 163 11.81 -9.44 11.89
N TRP A 164 12.81 -9.15 11.05
CA TRP A 164 12.81 -9.61 9.67
C TRP A 164 12.87 -11.14 9.50
N ASN A 165 13.22 -11.89 10.54
CA ASN A 165 13.13 -13.35 10.50
C ASN A 165 11.69 -13.81 10.71
N GLU A 166 10.94 -13.16 11.59
CA GLU A 166 9.51 -13.43 11.80
C GLU A 166 8.68 -13.07 10.56
N GLU A 167 9.01 -11.96 9.88
CA GLU A 167 8.38 -11.63 8.58
C GLU A 167 8.57 -12.73 7.52
N ALA A 168 9.73 -13.40 7.54
CA ALA A 168 9.99 -14.53 6.65
C ALA A 168 9.18 -15.77 7.05
N VAL A 169 8.98 -16.02 8.35
CA VAL A 169 8.10 -17.10 8.85
C VAL A 169 6.68 -16.86 8.38
N GLU A 170 6.17 -15.63 8.54
CA GLU A 170 4.81 -15.27 8.16
C GLU A 170 4.58 -15.44 6.65
N GLU A 171 5.48 -14.96 5.81
CA GLU A 171 5.34 -15.16 4.36
C GLU A 171 5.40 -16.65 3.98
N VAL A 172 6.28 -17.44 4.60
CA VAL A 172 6.34 -18.89 4.34
C VAL A 172 5.02 -19.56 4.75
N ASN A 173 4.42 -19.18 5.89
CA ASN A 173 3.11 -19.67 6.33
C ASN A 173 2.03 -19.34 5.28
N VAL A 174 1.87 -18.06 4.94
CA VAL A 174 0.87 -17.58 3.98
C VAL A 174 1.02 -18.27 2.62
N LYS A 175 2.25 -18.41 2.12
CA LYS A 175 2.50 -19.08 0.84
C LYS A 175 2.32 -20.59 0.90
N LEU A 176 2.66 -21.25 2.02
CA LEU A 176 2.41 -22.66 2.20
C LEU A 176 0.90 -22.96 2.16
N GLU A 177 0.08 -22.12 2.80
CA GLU A 177 -1.38 -22.23 2.73
C GLU A 177 -1.92 -21.98 1.32
N THR A 178 -1.42 -20.94 0.65
CA THR A 178 -1.89 -20.53 -0.67
C THR A 178 -1.55 -21.55 -1.76
N PHE A 179 -0.35 -22.14 -1.70
CA PHE A 179 0.19 -22.98 -2.76
C PHE A 179 0.21 -24.47 -2.42
N SER A 180 -0.33 -24.90 -1.28
CA SER A 180 -0.39 -26.32 -0.91
C SER A 180 -1.18 -27.13 -1.95
N PRO A 181 -0.67 -28.28 -2.44
CA PRO A 181 0.61 -28.89 -2.07
C PRO A 181 1.83 -28.22 -2.71
N ILE A 182 2.89 -28.01 -1.92
CA ILE A 182 4.17 -27.48 -2.42
C ILE A 182 5.36 -28.03 -1.63
N SER A 183 6.45 -28.35 -2.33
CA SER A 183 7.70 -28.80 -1.70
C SER A 183 8.48 -27.64 -1.07
N ARG A 184 9.30 -27.96 -0.06
CA ARG A 184 10.20 -27.00 0.59
C ARG A 184 11.09 -26.28 -0.42
N GLU A 185 11.64 -27.01 -1.40
CA GLU A 185 12.54 -26.46 -2.41
C GLU A 185 11.83 -25.46 -3.33
N ARG A 186 10.61 -25.78 -3.79
CA ARG A 186 9.82 -24.88 -4.63
C ARG A 186 9.41 -23.62 -3.89
N LEU A 187 8.95 -23.77 -2.64
CA LEU A 187 8.58 -22.64 -1.81
C LEU A 187 9.79 -21.75 -1.49
N TYR A 188 10.94 -22.36 -1.16
CA TYR A 188 12.19 -21.64 -0.97
C TYR A 188 12.59 -20.85 -2.22
N PHE A 189 12.54 -21.48 -3.40
CA PHE A 189 12.92 -20.83 -4.66
C PHE A 189 12.04 -19.61 -4.93
N MET A 190 10.72 -19.77 -4.81
CA MET A 190 9.73 -18.70 -5.03
C MET A 190 9.95 -17.50 -4.10
N LEU A 191 10.34 -17.73 -2.85
CA LEU A 191 10.55 -16.67 -1.87
C LEU A 191 11.98 -16.10 -1.87
N SER A 192 12.86 -16.60 -2.73
CA SER A 192 14.25 -16.18 -2.80
C SER A 192 14.50 -15.08 -3.85
N PRO A 193 15.57 -14.29 -3.67
CA PRO A 193 16.10 -13.35 -4.67
C PRO A 193 16.38 -13.96 -6.04
N SER A 194 16.52 -15.29 -6.14
CA SER A 194 16.72 -15.99 -7.41
C SER A 194 15.47 -16.06 -8.28
N PHE A 195 14.28 -15.93 -7.68
CA PHE A 195 13.00 -15.89 -8.41
C PHE A 195 12.42 -14.48 -8.46
N THR A 196 12.44 -13.77 -7.34
CA THR A 196 11.91 -12.40 -7.22
C THR A 196 12.94 -11.50 -6.57
N SER A 197 13.24 -10.34 -7.17
CA SER A 197 14.21 -9.37 -6.60
C SER A 197 13.82 -8.88 -5.21
N GLN A 198 12.56 -9.03 -4.83
CA GLN A 198 11.98 -8.67 -3.55
C GLN A 198 11.96 -9.84 -2.55
N GLY A 199 12.69 -10.93 -2.82
CA GLY A 199 12.71 -12.12 -1.96
C GLY A 199 13.46 -11.92 -0.64
N PHE A 200 13.33 -12.92 0.24
CA PHE A 200 14.01 -13.00 1.53
C PHE A 200 15.43 -13.52 1.38
N THR A 201 16.33 -13.05 2.24
CA THR A 201 17.70 -13.54 2.24
C THR A 201 17.77 -15.02 2.61
N ARG A 202 18.84 -15.70 2.18
CA ARG A 202 19.07 -17.11 2.52
C ARG A 202 19.04 -17.38 4.03
N PRO A 203 19.68 -16.57 4.90
CA PRO A 203 19.56 -16.76 6.35
C PRO A 203 18.12 -16.66 6.88
N GLN A 204 17.34 -15.70 6.40
CA GLN A 204 15.94 -15.53 6.79
C GLN A 204 15.07 -16.73 6.38
N LEU A 205 15.21 -17.20 5.13
CA LEU A 205 14.49 -18.39 4.68
C LEU A 205 14.93 -19.62 5.48
N ASN A 206 16.22 -19.79 5.73
CA ASN A 206 16.71 -20.91 6.54
C ASN A 206 16.12 -20.88 7.97
N TYR A 207 16.05 -19.71 8.60
CA TYR A 207 15.40 -19.54 9.89
C TYR A 207 13.91 -19.88 9.79
N ALA A 208 13.21 -19.31 8.81
CA ALA A 208 11.77 -19.48 8.64
C ALA A 208 11.39 -20.95 8.47
N PHE A 209 12.05 -21.66 7.54
CA PHE A 209 11.80 -23.08 7.31
C PHE A 209 12.14 -23.97 8.51
N ALA A 210 13.01 -23.53 9.42
CA ALA A 210 13.35 -24.27 10.65
C ALA A 210 12.26 -24.15 11.73
N GLN A 211 11.34 -23.18 11.63
CA GLN A 211 10.21 -23.05 12.55
C GLN A 211 9.09 -24.07 12.28
N PHE A 212 9.09 -24.70 11.10
CA PHE A 212 8.07 -25.67 10.73
C PHE A 212 8.40 -27.07 11.27
N PRO A 213 7.39 -27.83 11.73
CA PRO A 213 7.59 -29.24 12.09
C PRO A 213 8.23 -30.04 10.95
N GLU A 214 9.16 -30.95 11.28
CA GLU A 214 9.82 -31.79 10.27
C GLU A 214 8.81 -32.57 9.39
N ASN A 215 7.66 -32.95 9.96
CA ASN A 215 6.64 -33.70 9.24
C ASN A 215 5.86 -32.86 8.21
N THR A 216 5.93 -31.53 8.27
CA THR A 216 5.18 -30.64 7.35
C THR A 216 5.44 -31.00 5.89
N TRP A 217 6.69 -31.24 5.51
CA TRP A 217 7.06 -31.52 4.11
C TRP A 217 6.67 -32.92 3.66
N LYS A 218 6.67 -33.90 4.57
CA LYS A 218 6.13 -35.24 4.35
C LYS A 218 4.62 -35.19 4.10
N GLU A 219 3.89 -34.36 4.85
CA GLU A 219 2.46 -34.15 4.63
C GLU A 219 2.17 -33.47 3.28
N GLN A 220 2.97 -32.49 2.88
CA GLN A 220 2.86 -31.86 1.55
C GLN A 220 3.07 -32.89 0.43
N ALA A 221 4.11 -33.75 0.54
CA ALA A 221 4.36 -34.82 -0.42
C ALA A 221 3.18 -35.82 -0.51
N VAL A 222 2.56 -36.19 0.62
CA VAL A 222 1.37 -37.05 0.64
C VAL A 222 0.18 -36.36 -0.05
N ARG A 223 -0.03 -35.06 0.19
CA ARG A 223 -1.10 -34.29 -0.46
C ARG A 223 -0.88 -34.25 -1.98
N GLU A 224 0.35 -33.97 -2.43
CA GLU A 224 0.73 -33.99 -3.84
C GLU A 224 0.49 -35.37 -4.47
N ALA A 225 0.95 -36.44 -3.79
CA ALA A 225 0.78 -37.81 -4.26
C ALA A 225 -0.71 -38.18 -4.41
N ARG A 226 -1.55 -37.76 -3.46
CA ARG A 226 -3.01 -37.94 -3.55
C ARG A 226 -3.57 -37.22 -4.77
N VAL A 227 -3.19 -35.95 -4.99
CA VAL A 227 -3.65 -35.19 -6.17
C VAL A 227 -3.23 -35.87 -7.47
N TYR A 228 -1.97 -36.30 -7.56
CA TYR A 228 -1.46 -36.99 -8.74
C TYR A 228 -2.20 -38.31 -9.02
N THR A 229 -2.47 -39.11 -7.98
CA THR A 229 -3.15 -40.41 -8.10
C THR A 229 -4.67 -40.31 -8.32
N LEU A 230 -5.29 -39.12 -8.21
CA LEU A 230 -6.71 -38.96 -8.55
C LEU A 230 -7.01 -39.25 -10.03
N ASN A 231 -6.04 -38.95 -10.91
CA ASN A 231 -6.20 -39.06 -12.37
C ASN A 231 -5.18 -40.01 -13.01
N ASN A 232 -4.34 -40.67 -12.21
CA ASN A 232 -3.27 -41.55 -12.66
C ASN A 232 -3.23 -42.80 -11.79
N ASP A 233 -2.78 -43.93 -12.36
CA ASP A 233 -2.50 -45.17 -11.63
C ASP A 233 -1.00 -45.50 -11.72
N PRO A 234 -0.13 -44.70 -11.09
CA PRO A 234 1.31 -44.85 -11.22
C PRO A 234 1.81 -46.04 -10.41
N SER A 235 2.83 -46.72 -10.92
CA SER A 235 3.68 -47.56 -10.09
C SER A 235 4.39 -46.73 -9.02
N ARG A 236 4.86 -47.40 -7.96
CA ARG A 236 5.67 -46.77 -6.90
C ARG A 236 6.84 -45.96 -7.46
N ALA A 237 7.54 -46.51 -8.45
CA ALA A 237 8.70 -45.86 -9.07
C ALA A 237 8.30 -44.59 -9.84
N GLU A 238 7.16 -44.61 -10.54
CA GLU A 238 6.64 -43.47 -11.30
C GLU A 238 6.20 -42.34 -10.36
N LEU A 239 5.47 -42.65 -9.28
CA LEU A 239 5.07 -41.66 -8.28
C LEU A 239 6.30 -41.00 -7.63
N ILE A 240 7.29 -41.79 -7.20
CA ILE A 240 8.50 -41.23 -6.60
C ILE A 240 9.27 -40.37 -7.60
N ASN A 241 9.37 -40.81 -8.86
CA ASN A 241 10.02 -40.03 -9.91
C ASN A 241 9.31 -38.70 -10.16
N PHE A 242 7.97 -38.70 -10.18
CA PHE A 242 7.16 -37.49 -10.28
C PHE A 242 7.41 -36.53 -9.12
N LEU A 243 7.33 -37.01 -7.87
CA LEU A 243 7.52 -36.17 -6.69
C LEU A 243 8.94 -35.59 -6.60
N VAL A 244 9.98 -36.37 -6.91
CA VAL A 244 11.37 -35.92 -6.80
C VAL A 244 11.76 -35.02 -7.97
N ASN A 245 11.53 -35.46 -9.22
CA ASN A 245 12.04 -34.74 -10.38
C ASN A 245 11.09 -33.65 -10.87
N GLY A 246 9.78 -33.92 -10.80
CA GLY A 246 8.73 -32.96 -11.09
C GLY A 246 8.58 -31.99 -9.94
N GLU A 247 8.16 -32.46 -8.77
CA GLU A 247 7.72 -31.59 -7.68
C GLU A 247 8.80 -31.17 -6.68
N LYS A 248 10.04 -31.66 -6.84
CA LYS A 248 11.20 -31.28 -6.01
C LYS A 248 11.04 -31.61 -4.53
N TYR A 249 10.31 -32.68 -4.22
CA TYR A 249 10.40 -33.30 -2.89
C TYR A 249 11.71 -34.06 -2.75
N THR A 250 12.17 -34.21 -1.51
CA THR A 250 13.29 -35.11 -1.23
C THR A 250 12.89 -36.55 -1.51
N ARG A 251 13.90 -37.41 -1.73
CA ARG A 251 13.66 -38.84 -1.93
C ARG A 251 12.91 -39.48 -0.74
N GLU A 252 13.26 -39.07 0.48
CA GLU A 252 12.61 -39.57 1.70
C GLU A 252 11.14 -39.18 1.79
N GLU A 253 10.80 -37.91 1.50
CA GLU A 253 9.42 -37.42 1.48
C GLU A 253 8.58 -38.14 0.42
N ALA A 254 9.15 -38.36 -0.77
CA ALA A 254 8.49 -39.07 -1.86
C ALA A 254 8.26 -40.56 -1.55
N GLU A 255 9.23 -41.23 -0.92
CA GLU A 255 9.08 -42.61 -0.45
C GLU A 255 8.04 -42.72 0.66
N TYR A 256 8.06 -41.80 1.64
CA TYR A 256 7.04 -41.73 2.68
C TYR A 256 5.63 -41.54 2.08
N ALA A 257 5.49 -40.69 1.07
CA ALA A 257 4.22 -40.48 0.38
C ALA A 257 3.73 -41.75 -0.34
N ALA A 258 4.61 -42.44 -1.07
CA ALA A 258 4.27 -43.69 -1.74
C ALA A 258 3.84 -44.78 -0.74
N ASP A 259 4.60 -44.96 0.35
CA ASP A 259 4.29 -45.92 1.41
C ASP A 259 2.94 -45.61 2.07
N THR A 260 2.65 -44.32 2.31
CA THR A 260 1.38 -43.85 2.88
C THR A 260 0.18 -44.16 1.98
N LEU A 261 0.39 -44.19 0.66
CA LEU A 261 -0.65 -44.54 -0.32
C LEU A 261 -0.72 -46.05 -0.60
N GLY A 262 0.16 -46.86 -0.01
CA GLY A 262 0.21 -48.31 -0.19
C GLY A 262 0.84 -48.77 -1.50
N LEU A 263 1.72 -47.95 -2.10
CA LEU A 263 2.46 -48.23 -3.32
C LEU A 263 3.89 -48.73 -3.06
#